data_AF-A0A9D2GPE1-F1
#
_entry.id   AF-A0A9D2GPE1-F1
#
_cell.length_a   1.000
_cell.length_b   1.000
_cell.length_c   1.000
_cell.angle_alpha   90.00
_cell.angle_beta   90.00
_cell.angle_gamma   90.00
#
_symmetry.space_group_name_H-M   'P 1'
#
loop_
_entity.id
_entity.type
_entity.pdbx_description
1 polymer ?
#
loop_
_entity_poly.entity_id
_entity_poly.type
_entity_poly.pdbx_seq_one_letter_code
_entity_poly.pdbx_strand_id
1 'polypeptide(L)'
;MNARVPTELGTERIPKLLKQYAIPAIIAMTASSLYNMVDAIFIGHGVGPYAISGLALTFPFMNLAAAFGTLVGVGASTMASMLLGQKNYDIARKVLGNVVVLNFLIGLAFTIVALVFLDPILYFFGASEN
;
A
#
# COMPACT_ATOMS: atom_id res chain seq x y z
N MET A 1 6.50 29.10 6.67
CA MET A 1 6.83 27.68 6.47
C MET A 1 6.79 27.39 4.97
N ASN A 2 7.93 27.50 4.29
CA ASN A 2 8.03 27.39 2.83
C ASN A 2 8.06 25.91 2.43
N ALA A 3 6.91 25.36 2.04
CA ALA A 3 6.84 24.12 1.29
C ALA A 3 7.44 24.37 -0.10
N ARG A 4 8.72 24.03 -0.28
CA ARG A 4 9.40 24.08 -1.57
C ARG A 4 8.68 23.10 -2.51
N VAL A 5 7.93 23.63 -3.46
CA VAL A 5 7.53 22.90 -4.67
C VAL A 5 8.82 22.27 -5.23
N PRO A 6 8.86 20.97 -5.58
CA PRO A 6 10.09 20.31 -6.01
C PRO A 6 10.48 20.77 -7.43
N THR A 7 11.03 21.98 -7.52
CA THR A 7 11.57 22.59 -8.75
C THR A 7 12.78 21.82 -9.31
N GLU A 8 13.33 20.88 -8.53
CA GLU A 8 14.46 20.02 -8.90
C GLU A 8 14.10 18.99 -9.99
N LEU A 9 12.87 18.48 -10.00
CA LEU A 9 12.43 17.46 -10.96
C LEU A 9 12.44 17.95 -12.42
N GLY A 10 12.34 19.26 -12.63
CA GLY A 10 12.35 19.88 -13.97
C GLY A 10 13.68 20.51 -14.40
N THR A 11 14.67 20.61 -13.50
CA THR A 11 15.92 21.37 -13.73
C THR A 11 17.20 20.55 -13.62
N GLU A 12 17.16 19.41 -12.93
CA GLU A 12 18.32 18.55 -12.69
C GLU A 12 18.50 17.45 -13.75
N ARG A 13 19.74 16.94 -13.89
CA ARG A 13 20.06 15.89 -14.86
C ARG A 13 19.37 14.56 -14.49
N ILE A 14 18.70 13.93 -15.44
CA ILE A 14 17.99 12.64 -15.29
C ILE A 14 18.79 11.57 -14.50
N PRO A 15 20.10 11.34 -14.74
CA PRO A 15 20.86 10.32 -14.01
C PRO A 15 21.02 10.60 -12.50
N LYS A 16 21.06 11.88 -12.11
CA LYS A 16 21.17 12.30 -10.71
C LYS A 16 19.84 12.10 -9.99
N LEU A 17 18.74 12.53 -10.62
CA LEU A 17 17.38 12.32 -10.12
C LEU A 17 17.06 10.81 -10.00
N LEU A 18 17.39 10.02 -11.01
CA LEU A 18 17.25 8.57 -10.97
C LEU A 18 17.94 7.96 -9.74
N LYS A 19 19.21 8.30 -9.48
CA LYS A 19 19.91 7.78 -8.31
C LYS A 19 19.29 8.27 -7.00
N GLN A 20 18.89 9.54 -6.92
CA GLN A 20 18.31 10.15 -5.72
C GLN A 20 16.98 9.51 -5.30
N TYR A 21 16.14 9.10 -6.26
CA TYR A 21 14.85 8.47 -5.96
C TYR A 21 14.89 6.94 -6.00
N ALA A 22 15.63 6.35 -6.94
CA ALA A 22 15.66 4.90 -7.12
C ALA A 22 16.43 4.18 -5.99
N ILE A 23 17.55 4.74 -5.52
CA ILE A 23 18.32 4.07 -4.45
C ILE A 23 17.50 3.95 -3.16
N PRO A 24 16.87 5.03 -2.64
CA PRO A 24 15.99 4.90 -1.48
C PRO A 24 14.80 3.97 -1.72
N ALA A 25 14.19 4.01 -2.91
CA ALA A 25 13.07 3.13 -3.24
C ALA A 25 13.48 1.65 -3.24
N ILE A 26 14.63 1.30 -3.83
CA ILE A 26 15.16 -0.07 -3.84
C ILE A 26 15.45 -0.54 -2.41
N ILE A 27 16.08 0.30 -1.59
CA ILE A 27 16.35 -0.04 -0.19
C ILE A 27 15.03 -0.27 0.57
N ALA A 28 14.04 0.61 0.40
CA ALA A 28 12.74 0.48 1.04
C ALA A 28 12.02 -0.81 0.64
N MET A 29 12.00 -1.13 -0.66
CA MET A 29 11.40 -2.37 -1.15
C MET A 29 12.15 -3.62 -0.67
N THR A 30 13.48 -3.57 -0.63
CA THR A 30 14.30 -4.68 -0.11
C THR A 30 14.06 -4.90 1.38
N ALA A 31 14.03 -3.82 2.18
CA ALA A 31 13.72 -3.89 3.60
C ALA A 31 12.30 -4.43 3.85
N SER A 32 11.32 -4.00 3.05
CA SER A 32 9.95 -4.53 3.11
C SER A 32 9.91 -6.03 2.80
N SER A 33 10.62 -6.49 1.77
CA SER A 33 10.71 -7.92 1.43
C SER A 33 11.35 -8.73 2.56
N LEU A 34 12.47 -8.23 3.11
CA LEU A 34 13.14 -8.87 4.24
C LEU A 34 12.24 -8.93 5.48
N TYR A 35 11.46 -7.87 5.75
CA TYR A 35 10.48 -7.87 6.83
C TYR A 35 9.43 -8.97 6.64
N ASN A 36 8.84 -9.10 5.45
CA ASN A 36 7.88 -10.17 5.16
C ASN A 36 8.50 -11.56 5.33
N MET A 37 9.76 -11.73 4.92
CA MET A 37 10.46 -13.02 5.04
C MET A 37 10.75 -13.38 6.50
N VAL A 38 11.20 -12.40 7.30
CA VAL A 38 11.45 -12.57 8.73
C VAL A 38 10.14 -12.83 9.47
N ASP A 39 9.08 -12.06 9.19
CA ASP A 39 7.75 -12.24 9.78
C ASP A 39 7.23 -13.67 9.56
N ALA A 40 7.29 -14.18 8.33
CA ALA A 40 6.91 -15.55 8.02
C ALA A 40 7.76 -16.60 8.75
N ILE A 41 9.09 -16.40 8.86
CA ILE A 41 9.99 -17.32 9.59
C ILE A 41 9.67 -17.34 11.09
N PHE A 42 9.45 -16.17 11.69
CA PHE A 42 9.12 -16.04 13.11
C PHE A 42 7.74 -16.65 13.42
N ILE A 43 6.75 -16.44 12.56
CA ILE A 43 5.43 -17.06 12.72
C ILE A 43 5.55 -18.59 12.60
N GLY A 44 6.31 -19.08 11.63
CA GLY A 44 6.52 -20.51 11.43
C GLY A 44 7.28 -21.21 12.56
N HIS A 45 8.34 -20.59 13.09
CA HIS A 45 9.10 -21.16 14.22
C HIS A 45 8.44 -20.92 15.58
N GLY A 46 7.77 -19.78 15.78
CA GLY A 46 7.23 -19.37 17.07
C GLY A 46 5.84 -19.91 17.37
N VAL A 47 4.99 -20.05 16.36
CA VAL A 47 3.58 -20.49 16.53
C VAL A 47 3.32 -21.85 15.87
N GLY A 48 4.18 -22.27 14.94
CA GLY A 48 4.17 -23.60 14.34
C GLY A 48 3.40 -23.68 13.01
N PRO A 49 3.25 -24.89 12.44
CA PRO A 49 2.73 -25.09 11.09
C PRO A 49 1.31 -24.55 10.87
N TYR A 50 0.46 -24.61 11.89
CA TYR A 50 -0.92 -24.10 11.84
C TYR A 50 -0.97 -22.58 11.58
N ALA A 51 0.01 -21.82 12.06
CA ALA A 51 0.06 -20.38 11.81
C ALA A 51 0.50 -20.04 10.38
N ILE A 52 1.34 -20.89 9.77
CA ILE A 52 1.69 -20.76 8.34
C ILE A 52 0.48 -21.09 7.47
N SER A 53 -0.32 -22.09 7.83
CA SER A 53 -1.60 -22.36 7.16
C SER A 53 -2.59 -21.20 7.32
N GLY A 54 -2.69 -20.60 8.51
CA GLY A 54 -3.46 -19.38 8.74
C GLY A 54 -3.00 -18.21 7.86
N LEU A 55 -1.69 -17.99 7.76
CA LEU A 55 -1.09 -17.02 6.84
C LEU A 55 -1.54 -17.27 5.39
N ALA A 56 -1.42 -18.52 4.90
CA ALA A 56 -1.87 -18.93 3.57
C ALA A 56 -3.34 -18.55 3.28
N LEU A 57 -4.23 -18.74 4.26
CA LEU A 57 -5.65 -18.36 4.15
C LEU A 57 -5.86 -16.83 4.13
N THR A 58 -4.97 -16.07 4.75
CA THR A 58 -5.05 -14.60 4.79
C THR A 58 -4.42 -13.90 3.58
N PHE A 59 -3.56 -14.57 2.80
CA PHE A 59 -2.92 -13.97 1.60
C PHE A 59 -3.90 -13.32 0.61
N PRO A 60 -5.04 -13.94 0.25
CA PRO A 60 -6.03 -13.33 -0.63
C PRO A 60 -6.59 -12.01 -0.08
N PHE A 61 -6.82 -11.93 1.23
CA PHE A 61 -7.27 -10.72 1.88
C PHE A 61 -6.19 -9.63 1.88
N MET A 62 -4.95 -10.00 2.17
CA MET A 62 -3.81 -9.07 2.10
C MET A 62 -3.65 -8.51 0.68
N ASN A 63 -3.80 -9.36 -0.35
CA ASN A 63 -3.75 -8.94 -1.75
C ASN A 63 -4.92 -8.03 -2.12
N LEU A 64 -6.14 -8.32 -1.66
CA LEU A 64 -7.30 -7.44 -1.87
C LEU A 64 -7.10 -6.08 -1.20
N ALA A 65 -6.66 -6.07 0.06
CA ALA A 65 -6.37 -4.83 0.79
C ALA A 65 -5.28 -4.01 0.07
N ALA A 66 -4.20 -4.67 -0.37
CA ALA A 66 -3.13 -4.05 -1.15
C ALA A 66 -3.63 -3.53 -2.51
N ALA A 67 -4.54 -4.23 -3.18
CA ALA A 67 -5.13 -3.81 -4.44
C ALA A 67 -5.95 -2.53 -4.29
N PHE A 68 -6.80 -2.43 -3.26
CA PHE A 68 -7.55 -1.21 -2.98
C PHE A 68 -6.64 -0.05 -2.59
N GLY A 69 -5.63 -0.30 -1.75
CA GLY A 69 -4.63 0.72 -1.39
C GLY A 69 -3.85 1.22 -2.61
N THR A 70 -3.46 0.29 -3.50
CA THR A 70 -2.76 0.62 -4.75
C THR A 70 -3.66 1.39 -5.72
N LEU A 71 -4.94 0.99 -5.85
CA LEU A 71 -5.93 1.68 -6.69
C LEU A 71 -6.04 3.16 -6.30
N VAL A 72 -6.23 3.43 -5.01
CA VAL A 72 -6.37 4.80 -4.49
C VAL A 72 -5.04 5.54 -4.56
N GLY A 73 -3.95 4.92 -4.12
CA GLY A 73 -2.62 5.54 -4.06
C GLY A 73 -2.05 5.89 -5.43
N VAL A 74 -2.08 4.96 -6.37
CA VAL A 74 -1.59 5.18 -7.74
C VAL A 74 -2.51 6.15 -8.47
N GLY A 75 -3.84 5.98 -8.37
CA GLY A 75 -4.80 6.90 -8.98
C GLY A 75 -4.64 8.34 -8.50
N ALA A 76 -4.45 8.52 -7.19
CA ALA A 76 -4.15 9.81 -6.56
C ALA A 76 -2.83 10.41 -7.05
N SER A 77 -1.77 9.60 -7.11
CA SER A 77 -0.44 10.03 -7.56
C SER A 77 -0.46 10.48 -9.03
N THR A 78 -1.17 9.76 -9.90
CA THR A 78 -1.37 10.15 -11.30
C THR A 78 -2.14 11.47 -11.40
N MET A 79 -3.25 11.62 -10.67
CA MET A 79 -4.04 12.85 -10.67
C MET A 79 -3.24 14.05 -10.12
N ALA A 80 -2.49 13.85 -9.04
CA ALA A 80 -1.61 14.87 -8.47
C ALA A 80 -0.50 15.28 -9.46
N SER A 81 0.11 14.32 -10.17
CA SER A 81 1.12 14.60 -11.18
C SER A 81 0.57 15.45 -12.33
N MET A 82 -0.64 15.15 -12.81
CA MET A 82 -1.31 15.95 -13.83
C MET A 82 -1.62 17.38 -13.36
N LEU A 83 -2.18 17.54 -12.14
CA LEU A 83 -2.55 18.84 -11.59
C LEU A 83 -1.33 19.73 -11.30
N LEU A 84 -0.25 19.14 -10.80
CA LEU A 84 1.03 19.83 -10.59
C LEU A 84 1.64 20.27 -11.92
N GLY A 85 1.56 19.44 -12.97
CA GLY A 85 1.99 19.81 -14.32
C GLY A 85 1.22 20.99 -14.91
N GLN A 86 -0.08 21.10 -14.57
CA GLN A 86 -0.93 22.25 -14.92
C GLN A 86 -0.72 23.48 -14.03
N LYS A 87 0.22 23.44 -13.08
CA LYS A 87 0.45 24.47 -12.04
C LYS A 87 -0.80 24.76 -11.18
N ASN A 88 -1.75 23.84 -11.12
CA ASN A 88 -2.99 23.99 -10.37
C ASN A 88 -2.85 23.40 -8.95
N TYR A 89 -2.08 24.10 -8.12
CA TYR A 89 -1.72 23.64 -6.78
C TYR A 89 -2.91 23.58 -5.81
N ASP A 90 -3.91 24.46 -5.98
CA ASP A 90 -5.10 24.49 -5.12
C ASP A 90 -5.95 23.23 -5.28
N ILE A 91 -6.20 22.82 -6.51
CA ILE A 91 -6.93 21.58 -6.78
C ILE A 91 -6.09 20.37 -6.38
N ALA A 92 -4.78 20.36 -6.64
CA ALA A 92 -3.89 19.27 -6.20
C ALA A 92 -3.97 19.04 -4.67
N ARG A 93 -4.01 20.12 -3.88
CA ARG A 93 -4.14 20.01 -2.42
C ARG A 93 -5.50 19.47 -1.98
N LYS A 94 -6.59 19.88 -2.63
CA LYS A 94 -7.93 19.32 -2.37
C LYS A 94 -8.01 17.84 -2.71
N VAL A 95 -7.39 17.43 -3.81
CA VAL A 95 -7.31 16.02 -4.21
C VAL A 95 -6.58 15.19 -3.17
N LEU A 96 -5.43 15.64 -2.67
CA LEU A 96 -4.71 14.92 -1.61
C LEU A 96 -5.56 14.74 -0.35
N GLY A 97 -6.29 15.78 0.07
CA GLY A 97 -7.23 15.67 1.20
C GLY A 97 -8.35 14.67 0.95
N ASN A 98 -8.98 14.71 -0.22
CA ASN A 98 -10.03 13.78 -0.61
C ASN A 98 -9.53 12.34 -0.69
N VAL A 99 -8.30 12.13 -1.17
CA VAL A 99 -7.68 10.80 -1.26
C VAL A 99 -7.50 10.17 0.12
N VAL A 100 -7.08 10.94 1.13
CA VAL A 100 -6.96 10.44 2.50
C VAL A 100 -8.31 10.00 3.04
N VAL A 101 -9.35 10.84 2.87
CA VAL A 101 -10.71 10.52 3.30
C VAL A 101 -11.25 9.30 2.56
N LEU A 102 -11.05 9.23 1.24
CA LEU A 102 -11.48 8.12 0.41
C LEU A 102 -10.79 6.81 0.80
N ASN A 103 -9.47 6.86 1.06
CA ASN A 103 -8.71 5.71 1.53
C ASN A 103 -9.21 5.23 2.90
N PHE A 104 -9.54 6.16 3.80
CA PHE A 104 -10.12 5.84 5.10
C PHE A 104 -11.50 5.19 4.96
N LEU A 105 -12.37 5.72 4.11
CA LEU A 105 -13.70 5.16 3.85
C LEU A 105 -13.63 3.76 3.22
N ILE A 106 -12.75 3.57 2.23
CA ILE A 106 -12.52 2.27 1.59
C ILE A 106 -11.95 1.28 2.60
N GLY A 107 -10.98 1.71 3.42
CA GLY A 107 -10.42 0.88 4.49
C GLY A 107 -11.48 0.44 5.50
N LEU A 108 -12.30 1.38 5.97
CA LEU A 108 -13.39 1.08 6.92
C LEU A 108 -14.42 0.13 6.30
N ALA A 109 -14.85 0.39 5.06
CA ALA A 109 -15.78 -0.47 4.35
C ALA A 109 -15.20 -1.87 4.14
N PHE A 110 -13.93 -1.97 3.75
CA PHE A 110 -13.22 -3.24 3.58
C PHE A 110 -13.14 -4.00 4.90
N THR A 111 -12.79 -3.34 6.01
CA THR A 111 -12.75 -3.98 7.34
C THR A 111 -14.13 -4.49 7.75
N ILE A 112 -15.19 -3.71 7.56
CA ILE A 112 -16.56 -4.13 7.90
C ILE A 112 -16.95 -5.36 7.08
N VAL A 113 -16.75 -5.33 5.76
CA VAL A 113 -17.07 -6.47 4.88
C VAL A 113 -16.22 -7.69 5.24
N ALA A 114 -14.92 -7.52 5.46
CA ALA A 114 -14.02 -8.62 5.82
C ALA A 114 -14.40 -9.29 7.15
N LEU A 115 -14.85 -8.51 8.14
CA LEU A 115 -15.30 -9.05 9.43
C LEU A 115 -16.67 -9.72 9.33
N VAL A 116 -17.62 -9.15 8.58
CA VAL A 116 -18.96 -9.74 8.39
C VAL A 116 -18.91 -11.06 7.63
N PHE A 117 -18.02 -11.16 6.64
CA PHE A 117 -17.85 -12.36 5.81
C PHE A 117 -16.63 -13.19 6.20
N LEU A 118 -16.06 -12.97 7.40
CA LEU A 118 -14.85 -13.65 7.83
C LEU A 118 -15.02 -15.18 7.78
N ASP A 119 -16.06 -15.70 8.41
CA ASP A 119 -16.35 -17.14 8.47
C ASP A 119 -16.54 -17.76 7.08
N PRO A 120 -17.44 -17.26 6.20
CA PRO A 120 -17.60 -17.86 4.88
C PRO A 120 -16.36 -17.75 4.00
N ILE A 121 -15.55 -16.70 4.15
CA ILE A 121 -14.31 -16.59 3.39
C ILE A 121 -13.25 -17.56 3.94
N LEU A 122 -13.13 -17.71 5.27
CA LEU A 122 -12.26 -18.70 5.89
C LEU A 122 -12.62 -20.12 5.45
N TYR A 123 -13.91 -20.47 5.45
CA TYR A 123 -14.40 -21.75 4.92
C TYR A 123 -14.12 -21.93 3.43
N PHE A 124 -14.32 -20.88 2.63
CA PHE A 124 -14.05 -20.93 1.18
C PHE A 124 -12.57 -21.18 0.87
N PHE A 125 -11.65 -20.62 1.66
CA PHE A 125 -10.22 -20.83 1.48
C PHE A 125 -9.69 -22.14 2.10
N GLY A 126 -10.54 -22.91 2.78
CA GLY A 126 -10.19 -24.25 3.27
C GLY A 126 -9.99 -24.35 4.77
N ALA A 127 -10.51 -23.41 5.58
CA ALA A 127 -10.69 -23.66 7.00
C ALA A 127 -11.65 -24.84 7.19
N SER A 128 -11.20 -25.88 7.88
CA SER A 128 -12.05 -27.01 8.26
C SER A 128 -12.77 -26.69 9.56
N GLU A 129 -14.05 -27.02 9.68
CA GLU A 129 -14.68 -27.26 10.98
C GLU A 129 -13.99 -28.50 11.56
N ASN A 130 -12.89 -28.35 12.31
CA ASN A 130 -12.34 -29.34 13.26
C ASN A 130 -11.08 -28.83 13.94
#